data_AF-Q8HCK7-F1
#
_entry.id   AF-Q8HCK7-F1
#
_cell.length_a   1.000
_cell.length_b   1.000
_cell.length_c   1.000
_cell.angle_alpha   90.00
_cell.angle_beta   90.00
_cell.angle_gamma   90.00
#
_symmetry.space_group_name_H-M   'P 1'
#
loop_
_entity.id
_entity.type
_entity.pdbx_description
1 polymer ?
#
loop_
_entity_poly.entity_id
_entity_poly.type
_entity_poly.pdbx_seq_one_letter_code
_entity_poly.pdbx_strand_id
1 'polypeptide(L)'
;MIIMILLMFMFMISLLTSFKKEWLYEKSMSFECGFEILSLTRVPFSLHFFKICLIFIFFDIEIIIILPMPMIFYYNTFFFYMIIMVILIIMVGLYFEWMNGALNWIK
;
A
#
# COMPACT_ATOMS: atom_id res chain seq x y z
N MET A 1 18.69 16.66 2.80
CA MET A 1 18.41 18.06 2.38
C MET A 1 18.82 18.33 0.93
N ILE A 2 20.07 18.03 0.51
CA ILE A 2 20.55 18.29 -0.86
C ILE A 2 19.66 17.63 -1.94
N ILE A 3 19.26 16.37 -1.75
CA ILE A 3 18.38 15.65 -2.70
C ILE A 3 17.02 16.35 -2.85
N MET A 4 16.43 16.81 -1.75
CA MET A 4 15.14 17.51 -1.77
C MET A 4 15.24 18.85 -2.52
N ILE A 5 16.35 19.58 -2.33
CA ILE A 5 16.63 20.83 -3.06
C ILE A 5 16.78 20.55 -4.55
N LEU A 6 17.46 19.47 -4.93
CA LEU A 6 17.68 19.07 -6.31
C LEU A 6 16.35 18.70 -7.01
N LEU A 7 15.47 17.96 -6.34
CA LEU A 7 14.14 17.61 -6.85
C LEU A 7 13.27 18.84 -7.04
N MET A 8 13.28 19.78 -6.08
CA MET A 8 12.55 21.04 -6.20
C MET A 8 13.10 21.88 -7.36
N PHE A 9 14.42 21.92 -7.53
CA PHE A 9 15.06 22.64 -8.63
C PHE A 9 14.68 22.06 -10.00
N MET A 10 14.70 20.73 -10.15
CA MET A 10 14.25 20.07 -11.39
C MET A 10 12.77 20.34 -11.68
N PHE A 11 11.91 20.32 -10.66
CA PHE A 11 10.50 20.66 -10.81
C PHE A 11 10.31 22.10 -11.27
N MET A 12 11.03 23.06 -10.69
CA MET A 12 10.97 24.47 -11.07
C MET A 12 11.42 24.70 -12.52
N ILE A 13 12.51 24.06 -12.95
CA ILE A 13 12.96 24.12 -14.35
C ILE A 13 11.87 23.60 -15.28
N SER A 14 11.21 22.48 -14.94
CA SER A 14 10.15 21.89 -15.78
C SER A 14 8.93 22.82 -15.94
N LEU A 15 8.59 23.58 -14.90
CA LEU A 15 7.51 24.58 -14.97
C LEU A 15 7.91 25.78 -15.83
N LEU A 16 9.18 26.21 -15.77
CA LEU A 16 9.71 27.34 -16.54
C LEU A 16 9.88 27.03 -18.03
N THR A 17 10.23 25.79 -18.39
CA THR A 17 10.41 25.37 -19.79
C THR A 17 9.14 24.85 -20.45
N SER A 18 8.04 24.70 -19.69
CA SER A 18 6.76 24.26 -20.22
C SER A 18 6.18 25.28 -21.22
N PHE A 19 6.25 24.96 -22.51
CA PHE A 19 5.50 25.66 -23.55
C PHE A 19 3.99 25.42 -23.35
N LYS A 20 3.31 26.36 -22.70
CA LYS A 20 1.85 26.37 -22.63
C LYS A 20 1.30 26.72 -24.01
N LYS A 21 1.00 25.70 -24.83
CA LYS A 21 0.01 25.84 -25.91
C LYS A 21 -1.33 26.21 -25.26
N GLU A 22 -2.10 27.05 -25.92
CA GLU A 22 -3.43 27.50 -25.46
C GLU A 22 -4.25 26.34 -24.90
N TRP A 23 -5.09 26.64 -23.90
CA TRP A 23 -5.98 25.68 -23.26
C TRP A 23 -6.98 25.11 -24.26
N LEU A 24 -6.55 24.11 -25.02
CA LEU A 24 -7.36 23.36 -25.96
C LEU A 24 -8.17 22.33 -25.16
N TYR A 25 -9.50 22.43 -25.24
CA TYR A 25 -10.45 21.54 -24.60
C TYR A 25 -10.16 20.05 -24.86
N GLU A 26 -9.74 19.72 -26.08
CA GLU A 26 -9.38 18.36 -26.49
C GLU A 26 -8.12 17.82 -25.79
N LYS A 27 -7.22 18.70 -25.34
CA LYS A 27 -6.04 18.29 -24.55
C LYS A 27 -6.40 18.01 -23.08
N SER A 28 -7.47 18.63 -22.58
CA SER A 28 -8.00 18.40 -21.23
C SER A 28 -9.02 17.24 -21.16
N MET A 29 -9.38 16.66 -22.30
CA MET A 29 -10.26 15.50 -22.39
C MET A 29 -9.55 14.20 -21.99
N SER A 30 -10.32 13.24 -21.47
CA SER A 30 -9.87 11.87 -21.25
C SER A 30 -9.44 11.22 -22.57
N PHE A 31 -8.39 10.39 -22.51
CA PHE A 31 -7.71 9.81 -23.67
C PHE A 31 -8.56 8.80 -24.48
N GLU A 32 -9.73 8.41 -23.99
CA GLU A 32 -10.63 7.47 -24.66
C GLU A 32 -11.62 8.23 -25.57
N CYS A 33 -11.20 8.57 -26.79
CA CYS A 33 -12.07 8.97 -27.92
C CYS A 33 -13.30 9.85 -27.57
N GLY A 34 -13.15 10.84 -26.67
CA GLY A 34 -14.25 11.74 -26.31
C GLY A 34 -15.39 11.11 -25.51
N PHE A 35 -15.21 9.89 -24.98
CA PHE A 35 -16.12 9.37 -23.97
C PHE A 35 -15.90 10.13 -22.66
N GLU A 36 -16.95 10.81 -22.21
CA GLU A 36 -17.02 11.28 -20.83
C GLU A 36 -16.94 10.05 -19.94
N ILE A 37 -15.87 9.98 -19.13
CA ILE A 37 -15.82 9.06 -18.00
C ILE A 37 -16.85 9.59 -17.00
N LEU A 38 -18.13 9.36 -17.26
CA LEU A 38 -19.17 9.36 -16.24
C LEU A 38 -18.93 8.10 -15.40
N SER A 39 -17.80 8.08 -14.71
CA SER A 39 -17.59 7.16 -13.61
C SER A 39 -18.54 7.63 -12.53
N LEU A 40 -19.67 6.95 -12.41
CA LEU A 40 -20.40 6.91 -11.16
C LEU A 40 -19.35 6.79 -10.04
N THR A 41 -19.34 7.71 -9.08
CA THR A 41 -18.36 7.73 -7.97
C THR A 41 -18.36 6.45 -7.15
N ARG A 42 -19.31 5.55 -7.41
CA ARG A 42 -19.58 4.27 -6.74
C ARG A 42 -19.62 3.10 -7.72
N VAL A 43 -18.66 3.00 -8.65
CA VAL A 43 -18.47 1.72 -9.34
C VAL A 43 -17.95 0.71 -8.29
N PRO A 44 -18.60 -0.47 -8.15
CA PRO A 44 -18.10 -1.48 -7.23
C PRO A 44 -16.70 -1.91 -7.68
N PHE A 45 -15.71 -1.54 -6.87
CA PHE A 45 -14.34 -1.99 -7.03
C PHE A 45 -14.21 -3.45 -6.60
N SER A 46 -13.17 -4.14 -7.08
CA SER A 46 -13.02 -5.56 -6.77
C SER A 46 -12.76 -5.76 -5.26
N LEU A 47 -13.58 -6.61 -4.64
CA LEU A 47 -13.43 -6.98 -3.22
C LEU A 47 -12.11 -7.71 -2.93
N HIS A 48 -11.37 -8.12 -3.97
CA HIS A 48 -10.08 -8.77 -3.84
C HIS A 48 -9.01 -7.81 -3.31
N PHE A 49 -8.94 -6.59 -3.83
CA PHE A 49 -7.98 -5.60 -3.32
C PHE A 49 -8.26 -5.21 -1.86
N PHE A 50 -9.54 -5.16 -1.48
CA PHE A 50 -9.93 -4.92 -0.10
C PHE A 50 -9.44 -6.03 0.84
N LYS A 51 -9.61 -7.30 0.44
CA LYS A 51 -9.11 -8.46 1.21
C LYS A 51 -7.59 -8.43 1.39
N ILE A 52 -6.84 -8.09 0.33
CA ILE A 52 -5.39 -7.96 0.40
C ILE A 52 -4.97 -6.82 1.35
N CYS A 53 -5.66 -5.68 1.30
CA CYS A 53 -5.39 -4.54 2.17
C CYS A 53 -5.63 -4.88 3.65
N LEU A 54 -6.71 -5.62 3.96
CA LEU A 54 -6.97 -6.10 5.32
C LEU A 54 -5.84 -7.00 5.83
N ILE A 55 -5.44 -8.00 5.04
CA ILE A 55 -4.35 -8.91 5.40
C ILE A 55 -3.04 -8.15 5.63
N PHE A 56 -2.74 -7.18 4.76
CA PHE A 56 -1.55 -6.33 4.88
C PHE A 56 -1.51 -5.55 6.22
N ILE A 57 -2.65 -5.01 6.67
CA ILE A 57 -2.72 -4.27 7.95
C ILE A 57 -2.35 -5.18 9.13
N PHE A 58 -2.83 -6.43 9.15
CA PHE A 58 -2.49 -7.37 10.22
C PHE A 58 -1.00 -7.73 10.24
N PHE A 59 -0.40 -7.95 9.06
CA PHE A 59 1.03 -8.19 8.94
C PHE A 59 1.89 -6.99 9.35
N ASP A 60 1.45 -5.76 9.07
CA ASP A 60 2.17 -4.55 9.50
C ASP A 60 2.20 -4.45 11.04
N ILE A 61 1.10 -4.79 11.71
CA ILE A 61 1.02 -4.84 13.18
C ILE A 61 1.95 -5.95 13.72
N GLU A 62 2.02 -7.09 13.04
CA GLU A 62 2.93 -8.19 13.42
C GLU A 62 4.40 -7.74 13.37
N ILE A 63 4.81 -7.04 12.32
CA ILE A 63 6.18 -6.54 12.17
C ILE A 63 6.54 -5.54 13.30
N ILE A 64 5.60 -4.68 13.69
CA ILE A 64 5.79 -3.75 14.82
C ILE A 64 6.07 -4.51 16.13
N ILE A 65 5.41 -5.65 16.34
CA ILE A 65 5.61 -6.50 17.52
C ILE A 65 6.94 -7.28 17.45
N ILE A 66 7.35 -7.70 16.26
CA ILE A 66 8.61 -8.44 16.05
C ILE A 66 9.84 -7.54 16.21
N LEU A 67 9.77 -6.27 15.80
CA LEU A 67 10.92 -5.35 15.81
C LEU A 67 11.66 -5.27 17.19
N PRO A 68 10.98 -5.15 18.34
CA PRO A 68 11.64 -5.12 19.65
C PRO A 68 12.06 -6.50 20.22
N MET A 69 11.70 -7.63 19.58
CA MET A 69 11.98 -8.98 20.11
C MET A 69 13.43 -9.24 20.52
N PRO A 70 14.46 -8.87 19.73
CA PRO A 70 15.84 -9.11 20.09
C PRO A 70 16.23 -8.43 21.40
N MET A 71 15.70 -7.23 21.67
CA MET A 71 15.95 -6.53 22.93
C MET A 71 15.25 -7.23 24.09
N ILE A 72 13.99 -7.64 23.91
CA ILE A 72 13.18 -8.30 24.95
C ILE A 72 13.80 -9.63 25.39
N PHE A 73 14.41 -10.37 24.46
CA PHE A 73 15.11 -11.62 24.77
C PHE A 73 16.19 -11.45 25.86
N TYR A 74 16.95 -10.35 25.81
CA TYR A 74 18.00 -10.08 26.80
C TYR A 74 17.46 -9.63 28.15
N TYR A 75 16.32 -8.93 28.19
CA TYR A 75 15.74 -8.41 29.43
C TYR A 75 14.84 -9.41 30.16
N ASN A 76 14.00 -10.14 29.43
CA ASN A 76 13.05 -11.07 30.02
C ASN A 76 12.65 -12.20 29.06
N THR A 77 13.17 -13.39 29.34
CA THR A 77 12.91 -14.60 28.56
C THR A 77 11.44 -15.04 28.61
N PHE A 78 10.71 -14.76 29.69
CA PHE A 78 9.28 -15.10 29.78
C PHE A 78 8.45 -14.26 28.81
N PHE A 79 8.67 -12.95 28.74
CA PHE A 79 7.97 -12.08 27.78
C PHE A 79 8.31 -12.44 26.33
N PHE A 80 9.55 -12.84 26.06
CA PHE A 80 9.96 -13.35 24.75
C PHE A 80 9.14 -14.57 24.32
N TYR A 81 8.96 -15.57 25.19
CA TYR A 81 8.13 -16.74 24.89
C TYR A 81 6.66 -16.37 24.67
N MET A 82 6.12 -15.40 25.42
CA MET A 82 4.74 -14.93 25.23
C MET A 82 4.55 -14.28 23.86
N ILE A 83 5.50 -13.46 23.39
CA ILE A 83 5.44 -12.84 22.07
C ILE A 83 5.54 -13.88 20.96
N ILE A 84 6.40 -14.90 21.11
CA ILE A 84 6.47 -16.03 20.18
C ILE A 84 5.13 -16.75 20.07
N MET A 85 4.46 -17.00 21.19
CA MET A 85 3.14 -17.64 21.18
C MET A 85 2.12 -16.80 20.40
N VAL A 86 2.15 -15.47 20.55
CA VAL A 86 1.28 -14.56 19.79
C VAL A 86 1.58 -14.64 18.30
N ILE A 87 2.86 -14.63 17.90
CA ILE A 87 3.26 -14.75 16.50
C ILE A 87 2.79 -16.08 15.91
N LEU A 88 2.94 -17.19 16.63
CA LEU A 88 2.47 -18.51 16.19
C LEU A 88 0.97 -18.55 15.94
N ILE A 89 0.17 -17.91 16.80
CA ILE A 89 -1.29 -17.82 16.63
C ILE A 89 -1.63 -17.06 15.35
N ILE A 90 -0.96 -15.94 15.09
CA ILE A 90 -1.16 -15.13 13.88
C ILE A 90 -0.79 -15.95 12.63
N MET A 91 0.32 -16.69 12.65
CA MET A 91 0.76 -17.56 11.56
C MET A 91 -0.26 -18.67 11.24
N VAL A 92 -0.90 -19.25 12.27
CA VAL A 92 -1.97 -20.24 12.07
C VAL A 92 -3.21 -19.60 11.43
N GLY A 93 -3.57 -18.38 11.83
CA GLY A 93 -4.67 -17.63 11.22
C GLY A 93 -4.45 -17.38 9.73
N LEU A 94 -3.24 -16.99 9.36
CA LEU A 94 -2.85 -16.78 7.96
C LEU A 94 -2.88 -18.06 7.14
N TYR A 95 -2.42 -19.17 7.72
CA TYR A 95 -2.51 -20.47 7.08
C TYR A 95 -3.96 -20.87 6.79
N PHE A 96 -4.87 -20.62 7.74
CA PHE A 96 -6.30 -20.84 7.56
C PHE A 96 -6.89 -19.97 6.43
N GLU A 97 -6.55 -18.68 6.38
CA GLU A 97 -6.99 -17.78 5.30
C GLU A 97 -6.47 -18.20 3.92
N TRP A 98 -5.24 -18.72 3.88
CA TRP A 98 -4.66 -19.24 2.65
C TRP A 98 -5.39 -20.48 2.15
N MET A 99 -5.72 -21.43 3.04
CA MET A 99 -6.53 -22.59 2.69
C MET A 99 -7.91 -22.21 2.14
N ASN A 100 -8.50 -21.12 2.64
CA ASN A 100 -9.79 -20.59 2.15
C ASN A 100 -9.67 -19.87 0.79
N GLY A 101 -8.47 -19.78 0.21
CA GLY A 101 -8.26 -19.19 -1.10
C GLY A 101 -8.44 -17.67 -1.13
N ALA A 102 -8.39 -16.99 0.02
CA ALA A 102 -8.50 -15.53 0.10
C ALA A 102 -7.37 -14.83 -0.69
N LEU A 103 -6.22 -15.50 -0.83
CA LEU A 103 -5.01 -15.05 -1.52
C LEU A 103 -4.92 -15.50 -2.99
N ASN A 104 -5.89 -16.28 -3.49
CA ASN A 104 -5.84 -16.74 -4.88
C ASN A 104 -6.18 -15.59 -5.83
N TRP A 105 -5.16 -15.14 -6.56
CA TRP A 105 -5.26 -14.02 -7.51
C TRP A 105 -5.81 -14.44 -8.88
N ILE A 106 -5.67 -15.71 -9.24
CA ILE A 106 -5.98 -16.22 -10.58
C ILE A 106 -7.26 -17.07 -10.52
N LYS A 107 -8.32 -16.52 -11.10
CA LYS A 107 -9.40 -17.28 -11.75
C LYS A 107 -9.68 -16.62 -13.09
#